data_AF-V4U5B3-F1
#
_entry.id   AF-V4U5B3-F1
#
_cell.length_a   1.000
_cell.length_b   1.000
_cell.length_c   1.000
_cell.angle_alpha   90.00
_cell.angle_beta   90.00
_cell.angle_gamma   90.00
#
_symmetry.space_group_name_H-M   'P 1'
#
loop_
_entity.id
_entity.type
_entity.pdbx_description
1 polymer ?
#
loop_
_entity_poly.entity_id
_entity_poly.type
_entity_poly.pdbx_seq_one_letter_code
_entity_poly.pdbx_strand_id
1 'polypeptide(L)'
;MGISHAIPSIGILPGFWGKMSTGRPKDGELKLAAVADKSKQGASSTALVEYTPPVSKEEEEEDLDIKLRRIMEHEPVRVNNTSGSSAGSGSGDFHQYRRMRQKEQDRFSRMDDDYQKRKELQSLV
;
A
#
# COMPACT_ATOMS: atom_id res chain seq x y z
N MET A 1 -9.50 -22.36 -57.51
CA MET A 1 -10.11 -21.06 -57.14
C MET A 1 -9.54 -20.66 -55.79
N GLY A 2 -8.50 -19.82 -55.78
CA GLY A 2 -7.83 -19.35 -54.55
C GLY A 2 -8.33 -17.94 -54.21
N ILE A 3 -8.87 -17.76 -53.01
CA ILE A 3 -9.49 -16.50 -52.58
C ILE A 3 -8.43 -15.67 -51.86
N SER A 4 -7.72 -14.83 -52.61
CA SER A 4 -6.82 -13.82 -52.07
C SER A 4 -7.63 -12.76 -51.31
N HIS A 5 -7.50 -12.72 -49.98
CA HIS A 5 -8.07 -11.64 -49.17
C HIS A 5 -6.99 -10.57 -48.93
N ALA A 6 -7.18 -9.41 -49.56
CA ALA A 6 -6.37 -8.22 -49.35
C ALA A 6 -6.75 -7.57 -48.01
N ILE A 7 -5.76 -7.27 -47.18
CA ILE A 7 -5.92 -6.52 -45.93
C ILE A 7 -5.90 -5.02 -46.27
N PRO A 8 -6.94 -4.23 -45.96
CA PRO A 8 -6.91 -2.80 -46.20
C PRO A 8 -6.01 -2.11 -45.17
N SER A 9 -5.02 -1.37 -45.66
CA SER A 9 -4.13 -0.52 -44.89
C SER A 9 -4.91 0.67 -44.30
N ILE A 10 -5.13 0.67 -42.98
CA ILE A 10 -5.72 1.81 -42.25
C ILE A 10 -4.61 2.83 -42.01
N GLY A 11 -4.64 3.91 -42.81
CA GLY A 11 -3.74 5.05 -42.66
C GLY A 11 -4.08 5.85 -41.40
N ILE A 12 -3.10 6.00 -40.51
CA ILE A 12 -3.18 6.88 -39.34
C ILE A 12 -2.92 8.32 -39.81
N LEU A 13 -3.95 9.17 -39.75
CA LEU A 13 -3.81 10.62 -39.97
C LEU A 13 -3.06 11.27 -38.79
N PRO A 14 -1.91 11.93 -39.00
CA PRO A 14 -1.22 12.65 -37.93
C PRO A 14 -1.80 14.06 -37.83
N GLY A 15 -2.59 14.37 -36.79
CA GLY A 15 -3.12 15.74 -36.70
C GLY A 15 -4.00 16.15 -35.54
N PHE A 16 -4.20 15.33 -34.50
CA PHE A 16 -5.09 15.75 -33.40
C PHE A 16 -4.55 15.37 -32.02
N TRP A 17 -3.42 15.96 -31.66
CA TRP A 17 -2.97 15.99 -30.26
C TRP A 17 -3.39 17.33 -29.66
N GLY A 18 -4.56 17.33 -29.03
CA GLY A 18 -5.07 18.46 -28.24
C GLY A 18 -4.12 18.77 -27.09
N LYS A 19 -3.66 20.02 -27.05
CA LYS A 19 -2.72 20.55 -26.05
C LYS A 19 -3.44 20.69 -24.71
N MET A 20 -3.16 19.83 -23.73
CA MET A 20 -3.68 19.96 -22.37
C MET A 20 -2.86 21.01 -21.60
N SER A 21 -3.49 22.14 -21.27
CA SER A 21 -2.94 23.19 -20.40
C SER A 21 -2.96 22.73 -18.94
N THR A 22 -1.78 22.52 -18.34
CA THR A 22 -1.65 22.25 -16.91
C THR A 22 -1.60 23.58 -16.16
N GLY A 23 -2.77 24.04 -15.68
CA GLY A 23 -2.85 25.11 -14.70
C GLY A 23 -2.28 24.66 -13.36
N ARG A 24 -1.25 25.37 -12.87
CA ARG A 24 -0.70 25.20 -11.51
C ARG A 24 -1.68 25.81 -10.48
N PRO A 25 -2.17 25.07 -9.47
CA PRO A 25 -2.84 25.68 -8.33
C PRO A 25 -1.82 26.39 -7.44
N LYS A 26 -2.21 27.56 -6.91
CA LYS A 26 -1.40 28.41 -6.04
C LYS A 26 -1.36 27.83 -4.63
N ASP A 27 -0.17 27.72 -4.07
CA ASP A 27 0.07 27.34 -2.68
C ASP A 27 -0.36 28.47 -1.74
N GLY A 28 -1.13 28.12 -0.70
CA GLY A 28 -1.33 28.97 0.47
C GLY A 28 -2.78 29.30 0.79
N GLU A 29 -3.43 28.41 1.55
CA GLU A 29 -4.33 28.78 2.66
C GLU A 29 -4.75 27.50 3.41
N LEU A 30 -3.86 26.96 4.25
CA LEU A 30 -4.25 26.00 5.30
C LEU A 30 -4.81 26.80 6.48
N LYS A 31 -6.14 26.90 6.56
CA LYS A 31 -6.83 27.45 7.73
C LYS A 31 -6.90 26.39 8.83
N LEU A 32 -5.97 26.47 9.77
CA LEU A 32 -6.01 25.74 11.04
C LEU A 32 -7.09 26.39 11.93
N ALA A 33 -8.27 25.78 12.00
CA ALA A 33 -9.29 26.17 12.98
C ALA A 33 -8.93 25.54 14.33
N ALA A 34 -8.55 26.37 15.29
CA ALA A 34 -8.36 25.99 16.69
C ALA A 34 -9.70 25.49 17.27
N VAL A 35 -9.74 24.25 17.76
CA VAL A 35 -10.89 23.74 18.50
C VAL A 35 -10.81 24.32 19.91
N ALA A 36 -11.84 25.08 20.30
CA ALA A 36 -11.95 25.67 21.62
C ALA A 36 -12.41 24.60 22.62
N ASP A 37 -11.65 24.44 23.71
CA ASP A 37 -12.03 23.67 24.88
C ASP A 37 -13.31 24.22 25.50
N LYS A 38 -14.34 23.36 25.60
CA LYS A 38 -15.46 23.56 26.52
C LYS A 38 -15.44 22.48 27.58
N SER A 39 -15.17 22.94 28.80
CA SER A 39 -15.15 22.18 30.03
C SER A 39 -16.55 22.02 30.65
N LYS A 40 -16.66 21.01 31.55
CA LYS A 40 -17.66 20.79 32.63
C LYS A 40 -18.97 20.08 32.24
N GLN A 41 -19.52 19.08 32.95
CA GLN A 41 -19.14 18.21 34.09
C GLN A 41 -20.30 17.22 34.34
N GLY A 42 -20.04 16.01 34.88
CA GLY A 42 -21.11 15.21 35.49
C GLY A 42 -20.75 13.78 35.91
N ALA A 43 -20.94 13.52 37.22
CA ALA A 43 -21.19 12.22 37.87
C ALA A 43 -20.01 11.27 38.19
N SER A 44 -19.45 11.48 39.40
CA SER A 44 -19.32 10.47 40.47
C SER A 44 -19.10 9.00 40.06
N SER A 45 -17.84 8.58 40.03
CA SER A 45 -17.42 7.20 40.32
C SER A 45 -16.04 7.24 40.96
N THR A 46 -15.97 7.40 42.29
CA THR A 46 -14.73 7.23 43.05
C THR A 46 -14.46 5.74 43.25
N ALA A 47 -14.16 5.04 42.16
CA ALA A 47 -13.44 3.77 42.22
C ALA A 47 -11.96 4.15 42.22
N LEU A 48 -11.30 4.05 43.38
CA LEU A 48 -9.84 4.19 43.49
C LEU A 48 -9.21 3.04 42.68
N VAL A 49 -8.95 3.29 41.41
CA VAL A 49 -8.10 2.43 40.59
C VAL A 49 -6.68 2.67 41.10
N GLU A 50 -6.12 1.69 41.79
CA GLU A 50 -4.69 1.66 42.08
C GLU A 50 -3.94 1.79 40.76
N TYR A 51 -3.19 2.89 40.63
CA TYR A 51 -2.32 3.10 39.48
C TYR A 51 -1.13 2.14 39.61
N THR A 52 -1.24 0.98 38.98
CA THR A 52 -0.07 0.18 38.64
C THR A 52 0.73 0.96 37.60
N PRO A 53 1.99 1.36 37.90
CA PRO A 53 2.82 2.04 36.92
C PRO A 53 2.94 1.15 35.68
N PRO A 54 2.89 1.73 34.46
CA PRO A 54 3.02 0.95 33.25
C PRO A 54 4.35 0.20 33.31
N VAL A 55 4.27 -1.12 33.14
CA VAL A 55 5.44 -1.96 32.85
C VAL A 55 6.13 -1.31 31.65
N SER A 56 7.46 -1.26 31.70
CA SER A 56 8.30 -0.59 30.69
C SER A 56 7.78 -0.88 29.30
N LYS A 57 7.40 0.19 28.57
CA LYS A 57 6.81 0.13 27.23
C LYS A 57 7.63 -0.73 26.27
N GLU A 58 8.93 -0.83 26.50
CA GLU A 58 9.89 -1.63 25.73
C GLU A 58 9.57 -3.13 25.76
N GLU A 59 9.19 -3.69 26.92
CA GLU A 59 8.87 -5.13 27.04
C GLU A 59 7.50 -5.44 26.40
N GLU A 60 6.53 -4.54 26.54
CA GLU A 60 5.24 -4.66 25.87
C GLU A 60 5.37 -4.48 24.34
N GLU A 61 6.19 -3.53 23.87
CA GLU A 61 6.45 -3.31 22.44
C GLU A 61 7.03 -4.55 21.74
N GLU A 62 7.93 -5.30 22.39
CA GLU A 62 8.45 -6.58 21.88
C GLU A 62 7.33 -7.63 21.69
N ASP A 63 6.42 -7.74 22.67
CA ASP A 63 5.27 -8.63 22.59
C ASP A 63 4.31 -8.24 21.46
N LEU A 64 4.13 -6.94 21.24
CA LEU A 64 3.28 -6.42 20.16
C LEU A 64 3.89 -6.75 18.79
N ASP A 65 5.20 -6.63 18.63
CA ASP A 65 5.89 -6.98 17.39
C ASP A 65 5.89 -8.48 17.10
N ILE A 66 6.02 -9.30 18.14
CA ILE A 66 5.92 -10.77 18.03
C ILE A 66 4.49 -11.17 17.66
N LYS A 67 3.50 -10.55 18.31
CA LYS A 67 2.08 -10.79 18.03
C LYS A 67 1.69 -10.31 16.64
N LEU A 68 2.21 -9.17 16.19
CA LEU A 68 1.97 -8.63 14.86
C LEU A 68 2.58 -9.53 13.79
N ARG A 69 3.81 -10.03 13.97
CA ARG A 69 4.41 -11.03 13.08
C ARG A 69 3.60 -12.33 13.04
N ARG A 70 3.21 -12.86 14.20
CA ARG A 70 2.40 -14.08 14.30
C ARG A 70 1.03 -13.93 13.63
N ILE A 71 0.36 -12.79 13.85
CA ILE A 71 -0.93 -12.48 13.21
C ILE A 71 -0.74 -12.41 11.69
N MET A 72 0.28 -11.70 11.21
CA MET A 72 0.54 -11.55 9.78
C MET A 72 0.92 -12.85 9.08
N GLU A 73 1.58 -13.79 9.77
CA GLU A 73 1.99 -15.09 9.20
C GLU A 73 0.91 -16.17 9.31
N HIS A 74 0.10 -16.17 10.37
CA HIS A 74 -0.82 -17.28 10.67
C HIS A 74 -2.30 -16.94 10.50
N GLU A 75 -2.70 -15.67 10.56
CA GLU A 75 -4.08 -15.32 10.26
C GLU A 75 -4.29 -15.20 8.75
N PRO A 76 -5.30 -15.89 8.18
CA PRO A 76 -5.63 -15.73 6.77
C PRO A 76 -6.02 -14.29 6.45
N VAL A 77 -5.17 -13.58 5.73
CA VAL A 77 -5.44 -12.21 5.27
C VAL A 77 -6.52 -12.27 4.19
N ARG A 78 -7.76 -11.93 4.56
CA ARG A 78 -8.83 -11.74 3.58
C ARG A 78 -8.67 -10.41 2.87
N VAL A 79 -8.51 -10.45 1.54
CA VAL A 79 -8.55 -9.23 0.71
C VAL A 79 -10.01 -8.84 0.49
N ASN A 80 -10.40 -7.69 1.04
CA ASN A 80 -11.79 -7.22 0.96
C ASN A 80 -12.11 -6.44 -0.33
N ASN A 81 -11.09 -6.11 -1.14
CA ASN A 81 -11.21 -5.29 -2.35
C ASN A 81 -11.04 -6.10 -3.64
N THR A 82 -11.38 -7.39 -3.62
CA THR A 82 -11.29 -8.27 -4.79
C THR A 82 -12.56 -8.17 -5.62
N SER A 83 -12.47 -7.53 -6.78
CA SER A 83 -13.51 -7.54 -7.80
C SER A 83 -13.66 -8.94 -8.42
N GLY A 84 -14.81 -9.22 -9.03
CA GLY A 84 -15.06 -10.52 -9.68
C GLY A 84 -14.06 -10.83 -10.79
N SER A 85 -13.81 -12.11 -11.08
CA SER A 85 -12.78 -12.56 -12.02
C SER A 85 -12.98 -12.08 -13.47
N SER A 86 -14.22 -11.80 -13.86
CA SER A 86 -14.57 -11.25 -15.17
C SER A 86 -14.85 -9.75 -15.13
N ALA A 87 -14.64 -9.09 -13.99
CA ALA A 87 -14.80 -7.65 -13.88
C ALA A 87 -13.67 -6.96 -14.67
N GLY A 88 -14.02 -5.89 -15.39
CA GLY A 88 -13.05 -5.08 -16.13
C GLY A 88 -12.09 -4.33 -15.21
N SER A 89 -11.02 -3.79 -15.80
CA SER A 89 -10.04 -2.97 -15.08
C SER A 89 -10.65 -1.63 -14.67
N GLY A 90 -10.65 -1.34 -13.37
CA GLY A 90 -11.14 -0.08 -12.80
C GLY A 90 -10.05 1.01 -12.79
N SER A 91 -10.44 2.27 -12.53
CA SER A 91 -9.51 3.41 -12.50
C SER A 91 -8.37 3.27 -11.48
N GLY A 92 -8.57 2.50 -10.41
CA GLY A 92 -7.56 2.22 -9.38
C GLY A 92 -6.72 0.98 -9.63
N ASP A 93 -7.04 0.17 -10.64
CA ASP A 93 -6.41 -1.13 -10.88
C ASP A 93 -4.94 -0.97 -11.30
N PHE A 94 -4.66 0.04 -12.13
CA PHE A 94 -3.30 0.41 -12.50
C PHE A 94 -2.39 0.66 -11.27
N HIS A 95 -2.88 1.43 -10.29
CA HIS A 95 -2.12 1.74 -9.09
C HIS A 95 -2.00 0.56 -8.13
N GLN A 96 -2.96 -0.37 -8.13
CA GLN A 96 -2.82 -1.64 -7.41
C GLN A 96 -1.75 -2.52 -8.05
N TYR A 97 -1.82 -2.73 -9.37
CA TYR A 97 -0.81 -3.49 -10.11
C TYR A 97 0.60 -2.93 -9.90
N ARG A 98 0.78 -1.61 -9.97
CA ARG A 98 2.09 -0.97 -9.73
C ARG A 98 2.66 -1.29 -8.36
N ARG A 99 1.85 -1.14 -7.30
CA ARG A 99 2.27 -1.43 -5.92
C ARG A 99 2.61 -2.91 -5.74
N MET A 100 1.78 -3.80 -6.30
CA MET A 100 2.00 -5.24 -6.25
C MET A 100 3.28 -5.65 -6.99
N ARG A 101 3.51 -5.09 -8.19
CA ARG A 101 4.74 -5.33 -8.95
C ARG A 101 6.00 -4.91 -8.21
N GLN A 102 5.96 -3.74 -7.55
CA GLN A 102 7.08 -3.27 -6.74
C GLN A 102 7.34 -4.21 -5.56
N LYS A 103 6.30 -4.57 -4.80
CA LYS A 103 6.41 -5.51 -3.68
C LYS A 103 7.00 -6.86 -4.12
N GLU A 104 6.58 -7.35 -5.28
CA GLU A 104 7.06 -8.63 -5.80
C GLU A 104 8.51 -8.56 -6.31
N GLN A 105 8.91 -7.44 -6.90
CA GLN A 105 10.31 -7.18 -7.26
C GLN A 105 11.20 -7.12 -6.03
N ASP A 106 10.79 -6.37 -5.00
CA ASP A 106 11.53 -6.29 -3.73
C ASP A 106 11.67 -7.68 -3.09
N ARG A 107 10.63 -8.51 -3.21
CA ARG A 107 10.66 -9.91 -2.76
C ARG A 107 11.72 -10.72 -3.51
N PHE A 108 11.76 -10.64 -4.84
CA PHE A 108 12.76 -11.34 -5.64
C PHE A 108 14.18 -10.85 -5.34
N SER A 109 14.39 -9.54 -5.26
CA SER A 109 15.70 -8.96 -4.95
C SER A 109 16.25 -9.46 -3.61
N ARG A 110 15.42 -9.50 -2.56
CA ARG A 110 15.85 -10.04 -1.25
C ARG A 110 16.23 -11.52 -1.31
N MET A 111 15.47 -12.32 -2.05
CA MET A 111 15.79 -13.74 -2.22
C MET A 111 17.09 -13.96 -3.00
N ASP A 112 17.31 -13.17 -4.05
CA ASP A 112 18.52 -13.24 -4.87
C ASP A 112 19.75 -12.82 -4.07
N ASP A 113 19.65 -11.74 -3.28
CA ASP A 113 20.73 -11.27 -2.40
C ASP A 113 21.12 -12.33 -1.37
N ASP A 114 20.12 -12.96 -0.73
CA ASP A 114 20.37 -14.03 0.26
C ASP A 114 21.00 -15.27 -0.39
N TYR A 115 20.60 -15.61 -1.62
CA TYR A 115 21.19 -16.70 -2.38
C TYR A 115 22.66 -16.41 -2.74
N GLN A 116 22.96 -15.20 -3.21
CA GLN A 116 24.33 -14.83 -3.55
C GLN A 116 25.25 -14.86 -2.33
N LYS A 117 24.81 -14.30 -1.19
CA LYS A 117 25.58 -14.36 0.07
C LYS A 117 25.88 -15.80 0.49
N ARG A 118 24.89 -16.71 0.42
CA ARG A 118 25.10 -18.13 0.76
C ARG A 118 26.08 -18.80 -0.19
N LYS A 119 25.99 -18.51 -1.49
CA LYS A 119 26.89 -19.05 -2.51
C LYS A 119 28.32 -18.57 -2.31
N GLU A 120 28.51 -17.29 -2.00
CA GLU A 120 29.83 -16.70 -1.71
C GLU A 120 30.46 -17.36 -0.48
N LEU A 121 29.70 -17.51 0.61
CA LEU A 121 30.16 -18.19 1.82
C LEU A 121 30.54 -19.65 1.56
N GLN A 122 29.75 -20.39 0.76
CA GLN A 122 30.08 -21.75 0.36
C GLN A 122 31.32 -21.82 -0.53
N SER A 123 31.58 -20.81 -1.36
CA SER A 123 32.78 -20.75 -2.20
C SER A 123 34.06 -20.37 -1.45
N LEU A 124 33.93 -19.85 -0.23
CA LEU A 124 35.05 -19.43 0.63
C LEU A 124 35.57 -20.55 1.55
N VAL A 125 34.94 -21.72 1.53
CA VAL A 125 35.32 -22.94 2.28
C VAL A 125 35.96 -23.94 1.33
#